data_AF-A0A9P6GFT5-F1
#
_entry.id   AF-A0A9P6GFT5-F1
#
_cell.length_a   1.000
_cell.length_b   1.000
_cell.length_c   1.000
_cell.angle_alpha   90.00
_cell.angle_beta   90.00
_cell.angle_gamma   90.00
#
_symmetry.space_group_name_H-M   'P 1'
#
loop_
_entity.id
_entity.type
_entity.pdbx_description
1 polymer ?
#
loop_
_entity_poly.entity_id
_entity_poly.type
_entity_poly.pdbx_seq_one_letter_code
_entity_poly.pdbx_strand_id
1 'polypeptide(L)'
;MSNLHISNSKLRLATATLAALTVIAPAVYFLRGDKSQEATPHLQTFHKLLKAYTTLRPAALGANASKDFSHTVLPLSLNLPPRGLDNFQQHAVMIFSLFEDFKMEPHGEVHFSKETDTVIAHCKMGGKVNAKSDMGEKLVDGGITDWWTECVLFVKMSPDGTKVVELREFVNSAKAEELQRRLSGVLSK
;
A
#
# COMPACT_ATOMS: atom_id res chain seq x y z
N MET A 1 -14.20 -64.59 -14.26
CA MET A 1 -14.29 -63.24 -14.83
C MET A 1 -15.69 -62.72 -14.54
N SER A 2 -15.84 -61.70 -13.70
CA SER A 2 -17.16 -61.20 -13.28
C SER A 2 -17.70 -60.23 -14.34
N ASN A 3 -18.75 -60.64 -15.04
CA ASN A 3 -19.47 -59.79 -16.01
C ASN A 3 -20.23 -58.70 -15.24
N LEU A 4 -19.74 -57.46 -15.30
CA LEU A 4 -20.43 -56.29 -14.77
C LEU A 4 -21.61 -55.93 -15.68
N HIS A 5 -22.80 -56.42 -15.35
CA HIS A 5 -24.05 -56.01 -16.01
C HIS A 5 -24.45 -54.60 -15.53
N ILE A 6 -24.04 -53.57 -16.26
CA ILE A 6 -24.48 -52.19 -16.01
C ILE A 6 -25.78 -51.96 -16.78
N SER A 7 -26.87 -51.70 -16.05
CA SER A 7 -28.17 -51.35 -16.65
C SER A 7 -28.11 -50.01 -17.39
N ASN A 8 -28.83 -49.92 -18.52
CA ASN A 8 -29.02 -48.67 -19.27
C ASN A 8 -29.55 -47.52 -18.41
N SER A 9 -30.33 -47.80 -17.37
CA SER A 9 -30.79 -46.77 -16.42
C SER A 9 -29.65 -46.20 -15.57
N LYS A 10 -28.71 -47.04 -15.14
CA LYS A 10 -27.49 -46.61 -14.43
C LYS A 10 -26.57 -45.82 -15.35
N LEU A 11 -26.50 -46.20 -16.62
CA LEU A 11 -25.71 -45.50 -17.63
C LEU A 11 -26.28 -44.11 -17.90
N ARG A 12 -27.60 -43.99 -18.12
CA ARG A 12 -28.29 -42.69 -18.29
C ARG A 12 -28.16 -41.80 -17.05
N LEU A 13 -28.29 -42.36 -15.85
CA LEU A 13 -28.11 -41.62 -14.61
C LEU A 13 -26.66 -41.12 -14.48
N ALA A 14 -25.66 -41.98 -14.73
CA ALA A 14 -24.26 -41.58 -14.70
C ALA A 14 -23.94 -40.49 -15.72
N THR A 15 -24.48 -40.60 -16.94
CA THR A 15 -24.30 -39.58 -17.99
C THR A 15 -24.97 -38.26 -17.62
N ALA A 16 -26.19 -38.30 -17.06
CA ALA A 16 -26.88 -37.10 -16.60
C ALA A 16 -26.14 -36.42 -15.44
N THR A 17 -25.64 -37.19 -14.47
CA THR A 17 -24.85 -36.66 -13.35
C THR A 17 -23.54 -36.05 -13.82
N LEU A 18 -22.84 -36.70 -14.76
CA LEU A 18 -21.59 -36.18 -15.32
C LEU A 18 -21.84 -34.87 -16.09
N ALA A 19 -22.89 -34.83 -16.92
CA ALA A 19 -23.29 -33.64 -17.66
C ALA A 19 -23.73 -32.48 -16.74
N ALA A 20 -24.39 -32.79 -15.62
CA ALA A 20 -24.73 -31.78 -14.62
C ALA A 20 -23.46 -31.21 -13.94
N LEU A 21 -22.51 -32.08 -13.58
CA LEU A 21 -21.24 -31.65 -12.96
C LEU A 21 -20.37 -30.82 -13.90
N THR A 22 -20.32 -31.13 -15.20
CA THR A 22 -19.55 -30.35 -16.17
C THR A 22 -20.11 -28.95 -16.40
N VAL A 23 -21.39 -28.71 -16.13
CA VAL A 23 -22.01 -27.37 -16.20
C VAL A 23 -21.89 -26.65 -14.85
N ILE A 24 -22.13 -27.35 -13.74
CA ILE A 24 -22.15 -26.74 -12.41
C ILE A 24 -20.75 -26.37 -11.93
N ALA A 25 -19.72 -27.19 -12.18
CA ALA A 25 -18.38 -26.92 -11.66
C ALA A 25 -17.75 -25.64 -12.24
N PRO A 26 -17.79 -25.38 -13.57
CA PRO A 26 -17.34 -24.11 -14.13
C PRO A 26 -18.21 -22.95 -13.67
N ALA A 27 -19.54 -23.12 -13.62
CA ALA A 27 -20.45 -22.07 -13.18
C ALA A 27 -20.16 -21.67 -11.72
N VAL A 28 -19.95 -22.63 -10.82
CA VAL A 28 -19.55 -22.37 -9.43
C VAL A 28 -18.16 -21.74 -9.36
N TYR A 29 -17.22 -22.15 -10.20
CA TYR A 29 -15.89 -21.54 -10.27
C TYR A 29 -15.95 -20.07 -10.71
N PHE A 30 -16.73 -19.75 -11.75
CA PHE A 30 -16.91 -18.38 -12.25
C PHE A 30 -17.81 -17.51 -11.36
N LEU A 31 -18.81 -18.10 -10.68
CA LEU A 31 -19.71 -17.41 -9.75
C LEU A 31 -19.12 -17.27 -8.35
N ARG A 32 -18.08 -18.04 -8.02
CA ARG A 32 -17.21 -17.79 -6.86
C ARG A 32 -16.32 -16.59 -7.20
N GLY A 33 -16.97 -15.45 -7.46
CA GLY A 33 -16.32 -14.17 -7.61
C GLY A 33 -15.36 -13.97 -6.44
N ASP A 34 -14.21 -13.39 -6.73
CA ASP A 34 -13.23 -13.03 -5.71
C ASP A 34 -13.98 -12.32 -4.59
N LYS A 35 -13.95 -12.93 -3.38
CA LYS A 35 -14.41 -12.24 -2.18
C LYS A 35 -13.76 -10.86 -2.19
N SER A 36 -14.57 -9.80 -2.11
CA SER A 36 -14.07 -8.43 -2.08
C SER A 36 -12.87 -8.36 -1.15
N GLN A 37 -11.69 -8.11 -1.73
CA GLN A 37 -10.43 -8.12 -0.99
C GLN A 37 -10.46 -7.06 0.12
N GLU A 38 -11.31 -6.03 -0.03
CA GLU A 38 -11.51 -4.89 0.87
C GLU A 38 -11.76 -5.27 2.34
N ALA A 39 -12.34 -6.44 2.60
CA ALA A 39 -12.66 -6.87 3.96
C ALA A 39 -11.51 -7.59 4.70
N THR A 40 -10.36 -7.80 4.04
CA THR A 40 -9.24 -8.51 4.68
C THR A 40 -8.58 -7.68 5.79
N PRO A 41 -8.06 -8.32 6.87
CA PRO A 41 -7.28 -7.62 7.89
C PRO A 41 -6.12 -6.80 7.29
N HIS A 42 -5.54 -7.31 6.21
CA HIS A 42 -4.48 -6.67 5.44
C HIS A 42 -4.90 -5.30 4.92
N LEU A 43 -5.99 -5.21 4.14
CA LEU A 43 -6.46 -3.94 3.63
C LEU A 43 -6.96 -3.00 4.74
N GLN A 44 -7.53 -3.54 5.82
CA GLN A 44 -7.88 -2.72 6.99
C GLN A 44 -6.66 -2.08 7.65
N THR A 45 -5.57 -2.85 7.84
CA THR A 45 -4.31 -2.34 8.39
C THR A 45 -3.64 -1.36 7.42
N PHE A 46 -3.71 -1.61 6.12
CA PHE A 46 -3.23 -0.69 5.10
C PHE A 46 -3.97 0.66 5.17
N HIS A 47 -5.30 0.65 5.24
CA HIS A 47 -6.08 1.88 5.38
C HIS A 47 -5.79 2.62 6.70
N LYS A 48 -5.50 1.89 7.79
CA LYS A 48 -5.03 2.53 9.04
C LYS A 48 -3.68 3.21 8.85
N LEU A 49 -2.75 2.60 8.11
CA LEU A 49 -1.46 3.21 7.77
C LEU A 49 -1.67 4.50 6.95
N LEU A 50 -2.48 4.46 5.89
CA LEU A 50 -2.77 5.66 5.09
C LEU A 50 -3.42 6.78 5.92
N LYS A 51 -4.36 6.42 6.79
CA LYS A 51 -4.98 7.35 7.72
C LYS A 51 -3.99 7.91 8.74
N ALA A 52 -2.96 7.15 9.12
CA ALA A 52 -1.95 7.65 10.05
C ALA A 52 -1.15 8.82 9.46
N TYR A 53 -0.86 8.81 8.15
CA TYR A 53 -0.21 9.93 7.46
C TYR A 53 -1.01 11.24 7.59
N THR A 54 -2.35 11.17 7.61
CA THR A 54 -3.20 12.37 7.74
C THR A 54 -3.19 12.99 9.13
N THR A 55 -2.69 12.27 10.12
CA THR A 55 -2.63 12.77 11.49
C THR A 55 -1.44 13.68 11.75
N LEU A 56 -0.45 13.75 10.84
CA LEU A 56 0.82 14.45 11.02
C LEU A 56 1.56 14.07 12.33
N ARG A 57 1.29 12.88 12.88
CA ARG A 57 1.93 12.36 14.09
C ARG A 57 2.83 11.18 13.76
N PRO A 58 4.16 11.30 13.90
CA PRO A 58 5.08 10.21 13.58
C PRO A 58 4.79 8.91 14.35
N ALA A 59 4.41 9.01 15.62
CA ALA A 59 4.05 7.85 16.43
C ALA A 59 2.85 7.05 15.86
N ALA A 60 1.92 7.73 15.17
CA ALA A 60 0.76 7.06 14.55
C ALA A 60 1.19 6.13 13.40
N LEU A 61 2.26 6.46 12.68
CA LEU A 61 2.80 5.62 11.62
C LEU A 61 3.34 4.27 12.15
N GLY A 62 3.75 4.23 13.42
CA GLY A 62 4.24 3.01 14.07
C GLY A 62 3.18 2.17 14.78
N ALA A 63 1.92 2.62 14.85
CA ALA A 63 0.89 1.96 15.66
C ALA A 63 0.66 0.48 15.28
N ASN A 64 0.79 0.18 13.99
CA ASN A 64 0.68 -1.17 13.45
C ASN A 64 2.02 -1.74 12.97
N ALA A 65 3.16 -1.11 13.25
CA ALA A 65 4.45 -1.68 12.86
C ALA A 65 4.78 -2.94 13.68
N SER A 66 5.46 -3.90 13.04
CA SER A 66 6.04 -5.06 13.72
C SER A 66 7.33 -4.64 14.47
N LYS A 67 7.87 -5.56 15.27
CA LYS A 67 9.17 -5.36 15.94
C LYS A 67 10.34 -5.30 14.95
N ASP A 68 10.22 -6.02 13.84
CA ASP A 68 11.24 -6.16 12.80
C ASP A 68 10.96 -5.21 11.61
N PHE A 69 10.26 -4.11 11.85
CA PHE A 69 9.84 -3.18 10.81
C PHE A 69 11.03 -2.60 10.05
N SER A 70 10.92 -2.59 8.72
CA SER A 70 11.87 -1.94 7.82
C SER A 70 11.18 -0.99 6.85
N HIS A 71 11.85 0.12 6.54
CA HIS A 71 11.44 1.11 5.54
C HIS A 71 12.53 1.28 4.49
N THR A 72 12.17 1.22 3.22
CA THR A 72 13.10 1.49 2.10
C THR A 72 12.46 2.40 1.08
N VAL A 73 13.21 3.41 0.61
CA VAL A 73 12.78 4.30 -0.46
C VAL A 73 13.48 3.92 -1.76
N LEU A 74 12.70 3.84 -2.84
CA LEU A 74 13.10 3.58 -4.21
C LEU A 74 12.74 4.80 -5.07
N PRO A 75 13.38 5.02 -6.23
CA PRO A 75 14.46 4.21 -6.81
C PRO A 75 15.79 4.32 -6.04
N LEU A 76 16.64 3.31 -6.20
CA LEU A 76 17.96 3.25 -5.54
C LEU A 76 18.87 4.43 -5.92
N SER A 77 18.61 5.11 -7.04
CA SER A 77 19.34 6.31 -7.47
C SER A 77 19.24 7.47 -6.47
N LEU A 78 18.22 7.50 -5.61
CA LEU A 78 18.10 8.48 -4.52
C LEU A 78 19.11 8.25 -3.39
N ASN A 79 19.77 7.08 -3.36
CA ASN A 79 20.80 6.71 -2.38
C ASN A 79 20.39 6.95 -0.92
N LEU A 80 19.11 6.67 -0.60
CA LEU A 80 18.57 6.80 0.76
C LEU A 80 18.77 5.50 1.52
N PRO A 81 19.33 5.53 2.75
CA PRO A 81 19.54 4.33 3.52
C PRO A 81 18.20 3.73 3.99
N PRO A 82 18.10 2.40 4.12
CA PRO A 82 16.95 1.77 4.76
C PRO A 82 16.87 2.21 6.23
N ARG A 83 15.65 2.28 6.75
CA ARG A 83 15.37 2.76 8.11
C ARG A 83 14.61 1.70 8.91
N GLY A 84 15.00 1.53 10.17
CA GLY A 84 14.13 0.90 11.17
C GLY A 84 13.01 1.84 11.61
N LEU A 85 12.13 1.38 12.50
CA LEU A 85 10.95 2.13 12.92
C LEU A 85 11.27 3.51 13.51
N ASP A 86 12.24 3.57 14.44
CA ASP A 86 12.59 4.82 15.12
C ASP A 86 13.12 5.86 14.14
N ASN A 87 14.03 5.46 13.24
CA ASN A 87 14.58 6.32 12.20
C ASN A 87 13.52 6.75 11.18
N PHE A 88 12.56 5.88 10.86
CA PHE A 88 11.43 6.21 10.00
C PHE A 88 10.53 7.27 10.65
N GLN A 89 10.19 7.11 11.94
CA GLN A 89 9.41 8.10 12.68
C GLN A 89 10.16 9.44 12.82
N GLN A 90 11.46 9.40 13.11
CA GLN A 90 12.27 10.61 13.16
C GLN A 90 12.31 11.32 11.80
N HIS A 91 12.44 10.57 10.70
CA HIS A 91 12.35 11.15 9.36
C HIS A 91 10.97 11.78 9.10
N ALA A 92 9.90 11.13 9.54
CA ALA A 92 8.54 11.64 9.41
C ALA A 92 8.31 12.94 10.19
N VAL A 93 9.01 13.19 11.31
CA VAL A 93 8.96 14.49 12.02
C VAL A 93 9.32 15.63 11.07
N MET A 94 10.42 15.47 10.33
CA MET A 94 10.91 16.49 9.40
C MET A 94 9.94 16.70 8.25
N ILE A 95 9.46 15.62 7.62
CA ILE A 95 8.49 15.73 6.53
C ILE A 95 7.18 16.35 7.00
N PHE A 96 6.60 15.88 8.11
CA PHE A 96 5.34 16.40 8.63
C PHE A 96 5.43 17.87 9.05
N SER A 97 6.61 18.35 9.48
CA SER A 97 6.78 19.79 9.77
C SER A 97 6.54 20.70 8.56
N LEU A 98 6.68 20.18 7.33
CA LEU A 98 6.47 20.94 6.09
C LEU A 98 4.99 21.20 5.80
N PHE A 99 4.08 20.51 6.46
CA PHE A 99 2.69 20.40 6.03
C PHE A 99 1.71 20.85 7.13
N GLU A 100 0.73 21.67 6.76
CA GLU A 100 -0.43 21.99 7.60
C GLU A 100 -1.46 20.86 7.50
N ASP A 101 -1.60 20.31 6.30
CA ASP A 101 -2.27 19.05 6.04
C ASP A 101 -1.39 18.18 5.13
N PHE A 102 -1.46 16.87 5.34
CA PHE A 102 -0.79 15.91 4.49
C PHE A 102 -1.69 14.71 4.31
N LYS A 103 -1.71 14.13 3.12
CA LYS A 103 -2.50 12.95 2.80
C LYS A 103 -1.71 12.01 1.92
N MET A 104 -2.06 10.74 2.02
CA MET A 104 -1.60 9.68 1.15
C MET A 104 -2.84 8.90 0.72
N GLU A 105 -3.25 9.10 -0.52
CA GLU A 105 -4.54 8.64 -1.04
C GLU A 105 -4.30 7.70 -2.23
N PRO A 106 -4.89 6.49 -2.25
CA PRO A 106 -4.77 5.59 -3.39
C PRO A 106 -5.35 6.23 -4.65
N HIS A 107 -4.62 6.10 -5.75
CA HIS A 107 -5.05 6.47 -7.08
C HIS A 107 -5.40 5.19 -7.86
N GLY A 108 -6.69 4.84 -7.87
CA GLY A 108 -7.18 3.61 -8.49
C GLY A 108 -7.29 2.45 -7.50
N GLU A 109 -7.12 1.23 -8.01
CA GLU A 109 -7.30 0.00 -7.23
C GLU A 109 -6.11 -0.31 -6.32
N VAL A 110 -6.40 -0.83 -5.13
CA VAL A 110 -5.40 -1.35 -4.20
C VAL A 110 -5.33 -2.87 -4.37
N HIS A 111 -4.14 -3.38 -4.68
CA HIS A 111 -3.92 -4.82 -4.88
C HIS A 111 -3.42 -5.48 -3.61
N PHE A 112 -4.04 -6.60 -3.20
CA PHE A 112 -3.52 -7.45 -2.13
C PHE A 112 -3.09 -8.82 -2.66
N SER A 113 -1.80 -9.12 -2.54
CA SER A 113 -1.22 -10.42 -2.86
C SER A 113 -1.18 -11.31 -1.63
N LYS A 114 -2.03 -12.35 -1.60
CA LYS A 114 -2.09 -13.34 -0.52
C LYS A 114 -0.85 -14.23 -0.43
N GLU A 115 -0.14 -14.42 -1.54
CA GLU A 115 1.06 -15.29 -1.59
C GLU A 115 2.25 -14.67 -0.86
N THR A 116 2.26 -13.34 -0.77
CA THR A 116 3.38 -12.56 -0.23
C THR A 116 2.97 -11.68 0.95
N ASP A 117 1.72 -11.77 1.38
CA ASP A 117 1.09 -10.90 2.38
C ASP A 117 1.36 -9.40 2.12
N THR A 118 1.33 -9.00 0.85
CA THR A 118 1.75 -7.65 0.43
C THR A 118 0.59 -6.88 -0.19
N VAL A 119 0.37 -5.67 0.31
CA VAL A 119 -0.55 -4.69 -0.27
C VAL A 119 0.23 -3.71 -1.14
N ILE A 120 -0.24 -3.49 -2.36
CA ILE A 120 0.39 -2.61 -3.35
C ILE A 120 -0.62 -1.55 -3.75
N ALA A 121 -0.20 -0.28 -3.70
CA ALA A 121 -1.05 0.84 -4.09
C ALA A 121 -0.23 1.93 -4.77
N HIS A 122 -0.73 2.44 -5.89
CA HIS A 122 -0.30 3.75 -6.42
C HIS A 122 -1.01 4.81 -5.61
N CYS A 123 -0.27 5.75 -5.05
CA CYS A 123 -0.79 6.79 -4.17
C CYS A 123 -0.38 8.17 -4.68
N LYS A 124 -1.33 9.10 -4.61
CA LYS A 124 -1.03 10.53 -4.59
C LYS A 124 -0.70 10.90 -3.13
N MET A 125 0.39 11.63 -2.92
CA MET A 125 0.81 12.05 -1.58
C MET A 125 1.21 13.52 -1.55
N GLY A 126 0.90 14.20 -0.45
CA GLY A 126 1.14 15.63 -0.32
C GLY A 126 0.03 16.35 0.42
N GLY A 127 0.07 17.67 0.35
CA GLY A 127 -0.91 18.53 1.00
C GLY A 127 -0.45 19.98 1.07
N LYS A 128 -1.16 20.76 1.88
CA LYS A 128 -0.90 22.18 2.07
C LYS A 128 0.36 22.39 2.90
N VAL A 129 1.22 23.30 2.44
CA VAL A 129 2.46 23.65 3.13
C VAL A 129 2.16 24.44 4.41
N ASN A 130 2.88 24.11 5.49
CA ASN A 130 2.83 24.84 6.75
C ASN A 130 3.69 26.10 6.71
N ALA A 131 3.09 27.23 6.38
CA ALA A 131 3.79 28.53 6.38
C ALA A 131 4.36 28.95 7.76
N LYS A 132 4.01 28.27 8.86
CA LYS A 132 4.48 28.59 10.21
C LYS A 132 5.73 27.81 10.65
N SER A 133 6.23 26.88 9.83
CA SER A 133 7.48 26.18 10.11
C SER A 133 8.62 26.75 9.28
N ASP A 134 9.83 26.79 9.83
CA ASP A 134 11.02 27.33 9.12
C ASP A 134 11.22 26.69 7.74
N MET A 135 10.86 25.41 7.59
CA MET A 135 11.01 24.69 6.32
C MET A 135 9.83 24.90 5.37
N GLY A 136 8.61 25.07 5.90
CA GLY A 136 7.45 25.40 5.08
C GLY A 136 7.44 26.85 4.62
N GLU A 137 7.94 27.79 5.43
CA GLU A 137 8.15 29.20 5.06
C GLU A 137 9.04 29.31 3.81
N LYS A 138 10.17 28.58 3.76
CA LYS A 138 11.04 28.53 2.57
C LYS A 138 10.31 28.10 1.30
N LEU A 139 9.36 27.19 1.41
CA LEU A 139 8.56 26.74 0.26
C LEU A 139 7.57 27.83 -0.16
N VAL A 140 6.92 28.49 0.80
CA VAL A 140 5.96 29.57 0.55
C VAL A 140 6.65 30.80 -0.06
N ASP A 141 7.84 31.18 0.43
CA ASP A 141 8.68 32.23 -0.17
C ASP A 141 9.07 31.91 -1.61
N GLY A 142 9.24 30.63 -1.92
CA GLY A 142 9.44 30.10 -3.27
C GLY A 142 8.16 29.99 -4.11
N GLY A 143 7.03 30.49 -3.63
CA GLY A 143 5.73 30.48 -4.30
C GLY A 143 4.96 29.16 -4.20
N ILE A 144 5.34 28.26 -3.29
CA ILE A 144 4.71 26.95 -3.12
C ILE A 144 3.84 26.94 -1.86
N THR A 145 2.53 26.96 -2.06
CA THR A 145 1.54 26.81 -0.99
C THR A 145 1.08 25.38 -0.79
N ASP A 146 1.27 24.53 -1.80
CA ASP A 146 0.86 23.12 -1.81
C ASP A 146 1.93 22.28 -2.47
N TRP A 147 2.21 21.12 -1.89
CA TRP A 147 3.17 20.17 -2.46
C TRP A 147 2.51 18.81 -2.67
N TRP A 148 2.49 18.35 -3.92
CA TRP A 148 1.93 17.06 -4.31
C TRP A 148 2.92 16.27 -5.17
N THR A 149 2.96 14.97 -4.92
CA THR A 149 3.74 13.99 -5.69
C THR A 149 2.98 12.66 -5.70
N GLU A 150 3.59 11.63 -6.27
CA GLU A 150 3.08 10.28 -6.29
C GLU A 150 4.13 9.29 -5.79
N CYS A 151 3.66 8.13 -5.33
CA CYS A 151 4.49 6.99 -5.03
C CYS A 151 3.73 5.68 -5.26
N VAL A 152 4.47 4.57 -5.40
CA VAL A 152 3.91 3.22 -5.28
C VAL A 152 4.35 2.64 -3.95
N LEU A 153 3.39 2.29 -3.11
CA LEU A 153 3.62 1.61 -1.84
C LEU A 153 3.62 0.11 -2.05
N PHE A 154 4.58 -0.57 -1.43
CA PHE A 154 4.57 -2.01 -1.22
C PHE A 154 4.63 -2.25 0.28
N VAL A 155 3.52 -2.72 0.85
CA VAL A 155 3.35 -2.88 2.29
C VAL A 155 3.22 -4.35 2.60
N LYS A 156 4.33 -4.97 3.03
CA LYS A 156 4.31 -6.36 3.49
C LYS A 156 3.81 -6.42 4.92
N MET A 157 2.89 -7.33 5.18
CA MET A 157 2.28 -7.49 6.48
C MET A 157 2.66 -8.82 7.13
N SER A 158 2.34 -8.97 8.40
CA SER A 158 2.31 -10.28 9.05
C SER A 158 1.23 -11.16 8.41
N PRO A 159 1.34 -12.51 8.46
CA PRO A 159 0.37 -13.41 7.85
C PRO A 159 -1.08 -13.24 8.33
N ASP A 160 -1.27 -12.71 9.54
CA ASP A 160 -2.59 -12.38 10.10
C ASP A 160 -3.13 -11.01 9.64
N GLY A 161 -2.33 -10.24 8.90
CA GLY A 161 -2.64 -8.91 8.39
C GLY A 161 -2.73 -7.81 9.45
N THR A 162 -2.28 -8.04 10.68
CA THR A 162 -2.46 -7.07 11.79
C THR A 162 -1.29 -6.11 11.96
N LYS A 163 -0.11 -6.47 11.41
CA LYS A 163 1.12 -5.69 11.53
C LYS A 163 1.78 -5.43 10.18
N VAL A 164 2.40 -4.27 10.03
CA VAL A 164 3.27 -3.90 8.91
C VAL A 164 4.69 -4.37 9.23
N VAL A 165 5.25 -5.22 8.38
CA VAL A 165 6.59 -5.78 8.53
C VAL A 165 7.60 -5.02 7.66
N GLU A 166 7.21 -4.64 6.45
CA GLU A 166 8.08 -3.88 5.55
C GLU A 166 7.24 -2.86 4.80
N LEU A 167 7.78 -1.64 4.69
CA LEU A 167 7.24 -0.57 3.88
C LEU A 167 8.29 -0.17 2.83
N ARG A 168 8.01 -0.46 1.56
CA ARG A 168 8.80 0.06 0.44
C ARG A 168 8.01 1.12 -0.31
N GLU A 169 8.67 2.22 -0.62
CA GLU A 169 8.05 3.35 -1.33
C GLU A 169 8.84 3.63 -2.60
N PHE A 170 8.23 3.42 -3.77
CA PHE A 170 8.79 3.88 -5.03
C PHE A 170 8.27 5.29 -5.30
N VAL A 171 9.09 6.30 -5.05
CA VAL A 171 8.69 7.70 -5.15
C VAL A 171 9.05 8.29 -6.50
N ASN A 172 8.35 9.35 -6.91
CA ASN A 172 8.79 10.18 -8.01
C ASN A 172 10.09 10.90 -7.63
N SER A 173 11.22 10.38 -8.10
CA SER A 173 12.56 10.86 -7.74
C SER A 173 12.80 12.31 -8.14
N ALA A 174 12.29 12.74 -9.30
CA ALA A 174 12.44 14.12 -9.76
C ALA A 174 11.76 15.11 -8.81
N LYS A 175 10.56 14.78 -8.30
CA LYS A 175 9.87 15.59 -7.29
C LYS A 175 10.61 15.53 -5.95
N ALA A 176 11.10 14.37 -5.52
CA ALA A 176 11.89 14.25 -4.29
C ALA A 176 13.16 15.12 -4.34
N GLU A 177 13.90 15.10 -5.45
CA GLU A 177 15.07 15.93 -5.68
C GLU A 177 14.73 17.42 -5.78
N GLU A 178 13.61 17.78 -6.41
CA GLU A 178 13.12 19.17 -6.42
C GLU A 178 12.83 19.66 -4.99
N LEU A 179 12.14 18.87 -4.18
CA LEU A 179 11.85 19.22 -2.79
C LEU A 179 13.17 19.40 -2.01
N GLN A 180 14.10 18.45 -2.14
CA GLN A 180 15.40 18.53 -1.50
C GLN A 180 16.14 19.81 -1.90
N ARG A 181 16.18 20.15 -3.20
CA ARG A 181 16.81 21.38 -3.70
C ARG A 181 16.16 22.65 -3.17
N ARG A 182 14.84 22.67 -3.01
CA ARG A 182 14.12 23.83 -2.47
C ARG A 182 14.35 24.00 -0.98
N LEU A 183 14.46 22.91 -0.23
CA LEU A 183 14.74 22.93 1.20
C LEU A 183 16.23 23.22 1.50
N SER A 184 17.15 22.76 0.64
CA SER A 184 18.59 23.07 0.73
C SER A 184 18.95 24.43 0.11
N GLY A 185 18.06 24.98 -0.74
CA GLY A 185 18.29 26.14 -1.61
C GLY A 185 18.17 27.52 -0.97
N VAL A 186 18.01 27.64 0.35
CA VAL A 186 18.16 28.92 1.08
C VAL A 186 19.52 28.97 1.80
N LEU A 187 20.57 28.61 1.07
CA LEU A 187 21.99 28.86 1.40
C LEU A 187 22.72 29.42 0.18
N SER A 188 22.12 30.41 -0.49
CA SER A 188 22.85 31.30 -1.40
C SER A 188 22.21 32.68 -1.47
N LYS A 189 22.46 33.47 -0.43
CA LYS A 189 22.97 34.84 -0.57
C LYS A 189 24.04 35.06 0.49
#